data_AF-A0A849HLN7-F1
#
_entry.id   AF-A0A849HLN7-F1
#
_cell.length_a   1.000
_cell.length_b   1.000
_cell.length_c   1.000
_cell.angle_alpha   90.00
_cell.angle_beta   90.00
_cell.angle_gamma   90.00
#
_symmetry.space_group_name_H-M   'P 1'
#
loop_
_entity.id
_entity.type
_entity.pdbx_description
1 polymer ?
#
loop_
_entity_poly.entity_id
_entity_poly.type
_entity_poly.pdbx_seq_one_letter_code
_entity_poly.pdbx_strand_id
1 'polypeptide(L)' 'MSDFDEAWRRCLEGLEMTGRRRRLRDVDRLGDGRVDSGAGPVLDFSSNDYLGLSHHPVLI' A
#
# COMPACT_ATOMS: atom_id res chain seq x y z
N MET A 1 23.97 10.81 -19.51
CA MET A 1 23.10 10.08 -18.56
C MET A 1 22.53 10.97 -17.44
N SER A 2 22.92 12.24 -17.30
CA SER A 2 22.42 13.14 -16.24
C SER A 2 21.03 13.76 -16.49
N ASP A 3 20.64 13.92 -17.75
CA ASP A 3 19.41 14.64 -18.14
C ASP A 3 18.13 13.90 -17.70
N PHE A 4 18.15 12.56 -17.80
CA PHE A 4 17.03 11.73 -17.34
C PHE A 4 16.85 11.79 -15.82
N ASP A 5 17.94 11.78 -15.04
CA ASP A 5 17.86 11.82 -13.57
C ASP A 5 17.21 13.12 -13.08
N GLU A 6 17.54 14.24 -13.72
CA GLU A 6 16.95 15.54 -13.39
C GLU A 6 15.48 15.63 -13.83
N ALA A 7 15.15 15.14 -15.03
CA ALA A 7 13.78 15.06 -15.50
C ALA A 7 12.89 14.21 -14.57
N TRP A 8 13.39 13.06 -14.12
CA TRP A 8 12.67 12.20 -13.17
C TRP A 8 12.50 12.85 -11.81
N ARG A 9 13.53 13.52 -11.30
CA ARG A 9 13.45 14.24 -10.04
C ARG A 9 12.37 15.33 -10.08
N ARG A 10 12.37 16.17 -11.11
CA ARG A 10 11.35 17.22 -11.31
C ARG A 10 9.94 16.64 -11.41
N CYS A 11 9.78 15.50 -12.09
CA CYS A 11 8.49 14.82 -12.18
C CYS A 11 8.00 14.36 -10.80
N LEU A 12 8.87 13.71 -10.00
CA LEU A 12 8.53 13.26 -8.65
C LEU A 12 8.21 14.42 -7.70
N GLU A 13 8.95 15.53 -7.80
CA GLU A 13 8.67 16.77 -7.05
C GLU A 13 7.31 17.36 -7.43
N GLY A 14 6.99 17.41 -8.73
CA GLY A 14 5.67 17.85 -9.20
C GLY A 14 4.52 16.97 -8.70
N LEU A 15 4.73 15.65 -8.62
CA LEU A 15 3.76 14.72 -8.03
C LEU A 15 3.62 14.93 -6.51
N GLU A 16 4.71 15.20 -5.79
CA GLU A 16 4.67 15.48 -4.36
C GLU A 16 3.91 16.79 -4.08
N MET A 17 4.24 17.88 -4.78
CA MET A 17 3.58 19.19 -4.61
C MET A 17 2.07 19.15 -4.89
N THR A 18 1.63 18.24 -5.76
CA THR A 18 0.20 18.07 -6.10
C THR A 18 -0.48 16.97 -5.29
N GLY A 19 0.19 16.38 -4.30
CA GLY A 19 -0.37 15.30 -3.46
C GLY A 19 -0.66 14.00 -4.22
N ARG A 20 -0.06 13.81 -5.40
CA ARG A 20 -0.27 12.64 -6.28
C ARG A 20 0.85 11.61 -6.18
N ARG A 21 1.94 11.91 -5.47
CA ARG A 21 3.01 10.94 -5.25
C ARG A 21 2.51 9.82 -4.35
N ARG A 22 2.46 8.61 -4.90
CA ARG A 22 2.07 7.40 -4.17
C ARG A 22 3.25 6.85 -3.40
N ARG A 23 2.99 6.34 -2.20
CA ARG A 23 3.94 5.57 -1.39
C ARG A 23 3.23 4.28 -0.97
N LEU A 24 3.94 3.16 -1.06
CA LEU A 24 3.43 1.90 -0.55
C LEU A 24 3.36 1.96 0.97
N ARG A 25 2.34 1.33 1.53
CA ARG A 25 2.24 1.07 2.96
C ARG A 25 2.53 -0.41 3.14
N ASP A 26 3.56 -0.71 3.90
CA ASP A 26 3.86 -2.07 4.29
C ASP A 26 2.88 -2.48 5.39
N VAL A 27 2.21 -3.61 5.21
CA VAL A 27 1.17 -4.11 6.12
C VAL A 27 1.19 -5.63 6.16
N ASP A 28 1.11 -6.17 7.36
CA ASP A 28 0.85 -7.59 7.57
C ASP A 28 -0.66 -7.82 7.47
N ARG A 29 -1.05 -8.76 6.62
CA ARG A 29 -2.46 -9.20 6.56
C ARG A 29 -2.74 -10.14 7.71
N LEU A 30 -3.87 -9.89 8.36
CA LEU A 30 -4.39 -10.72 9.44
C LEU A 30 -5.72 -11.34 8.99
N GLY A 31 -6.20 -12.34 9.74
CA GLY A 31 -7.56 -12.85 9.60
C GLY A 31 -8.63 -11.80 9.93
N ASP A 32 -9.88 -12.14 9.62
CA ASP A 32 -11.07 -11.36 10.00
C ASP A 32 -11.07 -9.90 9.49
N GLY A 33 -10.50 -9.67 8.30
CA GLY A 33 -10.51 -8.36 7.65
C GLY A 33 -9.65 -7.32 8.35
N ARG A 34 -8.52 -7.73 8.94
CA ARG A 34 -7.59 -6.85 9.65
C ARG A 34 -6.22 -6.80 8.99
N VAL A 35 -5.53 -5.69 9.23
CA VAL A 35 -4.11 -5.51 8.87
C VAL A 35 -3.36 -4.87 10.03
N ASP A 36 -2.05 -5.11 10.12
CA ASP A 36 -1.16 -4.40 11.04
C ASP A 36 -0.07 -3.67 10.25
N SER A 37 0.17 -2.40 10.56
CA SER A 37 1.23 -1.58 9.98
C SER A 37 2.37 -1.28 10.98
N GLY A 38 2.49 -2.09 12.03
CA GLY A 38 3.43 -1.90 13.14
C GLY A 38 2.92 -0.99 14.27
N ALA A 39 1.68 -0.50 14.18
CA ALA A 39 1.03 0.33 15.19
C ALA A 39 -0.11 -0.40 15.92
N GLY A 40 -0.32 -1.67 15.58
CA GLY A 40 -1.40 -2.50 16.08
C GLY A 40 -2.48 -2.75 15.00
N PRO A 41 -3.35 -3.76 15.24
CA PRO A 41 -4.31 -4.21 14.24
C PRO A 41 -5.42 -3.18 14.02
N VAL A 42 -5.71 -2.92 12.75
CA VAL A 42 -6.81 -2.07 12.29
C VAL A 42 -7.70 -2.83 11.30
N LEU A 43 -8.93 -2.34 11.09
CA LEU A 43 -9.84 -2.90 10.08
C LEU A 43 -9.41 -2.49 8.67
N ASP A 44 -9.44 -3.46 7.75
CA ASP A 44 -9.11 -3.26 6.34
C ASP A 44 -10.38 -3.06 5.51
N PHE A 45 -10.58 -1.83 5.03
CA PHE A 45 -11.63 -1.45 4.08
C PHE A 45 -11.08 -1.17 2.66
N SER A 46 -9.82 -1.51 2.41
CA SER A 46 -9.11 -1.21 1.17
C SER A 46 -8.74 -2.44 0.35
N SER A 47 -8.81 -3.62 0.98
CA SER A 47 -8.60 -4.90 0.34
C SER A 47 -9.74 -5.30 -0.61
N ASN A 48 -9.40 -6.13 -1.59
CA ASN A 48 -10.34 -6.81 -2.47
C ASN A 48 -10.72 -8.22 -1.97
N ASP A 49 -10.40 -8.57 -0.72
CA ASP A 49 -10.73 -9.88 -0.12
C ASP A 49 -12.19 -9.91 0.36
N TYR A 50 -13.11 -9.74 -0.59
CA TYR A 50 -14.54 -9.57 -0.33
C TYR A 50 -15.19 -10.75 0.40
N LEU A 51 -14.63 -11.95 0.27
CA LEU A 51 -15.15 -13.17 0.88
C LEU A 51 -14.32 -13.64 2.08
N GLY A 52 -13.25 -12.91 2.45
CA GLY A 52 -12.36 -13.30 3.53
C GLY A 52 -11.60 -14.60 3.27
N LEU A 53 -11.43 -15.00 2.01
CA LEU A 53 -10.88 -16.31 1.65
C LEU A 53 -9.36 -16.34 1.70
N SER A 54 -8.70 -15.17 1.68
CA SER A 54 -7.24 -15.11 1.72
C SER A 54 -6.62 -15.70 2.99
N HIS A 55 -7.41 -15.81 4.07
CA HIS A 55 -7.00 -16.39 5.36
C HIS A 55 -7.92 -17.55 5.81
N HIS A 56 -8.71 -18.13 4.92
CA HIS A 56 -9.65 -19.18 5.30
C HIS A 56 -8.93 -20.52 5.54
N PRO A 57 -9.07 -21.17 6.71
CA PRO A 57 -8.27 -22.36 7.10
C PRO A 57 -8.37 -23.59 6.18
N VAL A 58 -9.38 -23.67 5.33
CA VAL A 58 -9.54 -24.78 4.36
C VAL A 58 -8.75 -24.52 3.07
N LEU A 59 -8.31 -23.29 2.82
CA LEU A 59 -7.65 -22.87 1.57
C LEU A 59 -6.13 -22.63 1.72
N ILE A 60 -5.62 -22.54 2.95
CA ILE A 60 -4.21 -22.30 3.30
C ILE A 60 -3.71 -23.32 4.30
#